data_AF-A0A542X9F3-F1
#
_entry.id   AF-A0A542X9F3-F1
#
_cell.length_a   1.000
_cell.length_b   1.000
_cell.length_c   1.000
_cell.angle_alpha   90.00
_cell.angle_beta   90.00
_cell.angle_gamma   90.00
#
_symmetry.space_group_name_H-M   'P 1'
#
loop_
_entity.id
_entity.type
_entity.pdbx_description
1 polymer ?
#
loop_
_entity_poly.entity_id
_entity_poly.type
_entity_poly.pdbx_seq_one_letter_code
_entity_poly.pdbx_strand_id
1 'polypeptide(L)'
;MRNEVHDPQPAEDLRRAVEARLAVPAERELWLTRDSRPTTYGGLVGRAGEPTARWVLLRSSDGRQLDVAWRDLPTQTLRNPAFAVVLAHARLVTGVQVVGLERPLDRADSAWGATARTGRTRILATAVEAVAAVVLAAPAVPRAGLLPEDHERARIVLASALRLAGMPAPTHV
;
A
#
# COMPACT_ATOMS: atom_id res chain seq x y z
N MET A 1 -27.25 24.64 15.61
CA MET A 1 -26.56 23.37 15.28
C MET A 1 -26.32 23.37 13.77
N ARG A 2 -25.10 23.65 13.33
CA ARG A 2 -24.73 23.50 11.91
C ARG A 2 -24.33 22.05 11.72
N ASN A 3 -25.07 21.32 10.89
CA ASN A 3 -24.65 20.03 10.37
C ASN A 3 -23.36 20.26 9.59
N GLU A 4 -22.23 19.82 10.12
CA GLU A 4 -21.00 19.69 9.35
C GLU A 4 -21.28 18.64 8.27
N VAL A 5 -21.49 19.13 7.05
CA VAL A 5 -21.44 18.31 5.84
C VAL A 5 -20.02 17.78 5.79
N HIS A 6 -19.85 16.52 6.18
CA HIS A 6 -18.60 15.79 6.03
C HIS A 6 -18.37 15.68 4.52
N ASP A 7 -17.59 16.61 3.98
CA ASP A 7 -17.35 16.74 2.55
C ASP A 7 -16.67 15.44 2.05
N PRO A 8 -17.34 14.59 1.25
CA PRO A 8 -16.75 13.32 0.79
C PRO A 8 -15.65 13.53 -0.28
N GLN A 9 -15.45 14.78 -0.69
CA GLN A 9 -14.56 15.20 -1.76
C GLN A 9 -13.10 14.73 -1.61
N PRO A 10 -12.47 14.72 -0.41
CA PRO A 10 -11.09 14.26 -0.25
C PRO A 10 -10.89 12.77 -0.56
N ALA A 11 -11.86 11.91 -0.21
CA ALA A 11 -11.78 10.47 -0.46
C ALA A 11 -11.99 10.16 -1.95
N GLU A 12 -12.88 10.89 -2.59
CA GLU A 12 -13.15 10.77 -4.02
C GLU A 12 -11.99 11.31 -4.88
N ASP A 13 -11.40 12.45 -4.51
CA ASP A 13 -10.24 13.02 -5.20
C ASP A 13 -9.02 12.09 -5.14
N LEU A 14 -8.80 11.47 -3.98
CA LEU A 14 -7.81 10.41 -3.78
C LEU A 14 -8.08 9.20 -4.69
N ARG A 15 -9.31 8.71 -4.72
CA ARG A 15 -9.70 7.57 -5.57
C ARG A 15 -9.41 7.89 -7.04
N ARG A 16 -9.84 9.05 -7.52
CA ARG A 16 -9.58 9.50 -8.90
C ARG A 16 -8.08 9.62 -9.20
N ALA A 17 -7.30 10.18 -8.27
CA ALA A 17 -5.85 10.30 -8.42
C ALA A 17 -5.18 8.93 -8.58
N VAL A 18 -5.60 7.95 -7.79
CA VAL A 18 -5.09 6.57 -7.85
C VAL A 18 -5.56 5.87 -9.11
N GLU A 19 -6.83 5.99 -9.50
CA GLU A 19 -7.36 5.40 -10.73
C GLU A 19 -6.66 5.96 -11.97
N ALA A 20 -6.46 7.27 -12.05
CA ALA A 20 -5.70 7.91 -13.13
C ALA A 20 -4.26 7.39 -13.19
N ARG A 21 -3.65 7.12 -12.03
CA ARG A 21 -2.31 6.54 -11.94
C ARG A 21 -2.25 5.12 -12.47
N LEU A 22 -3.29 4.33 -12.21
CA LEU A 22 -3.39 2.90 -12.54
C LEU A 22 -3.99 2.65 -13.93
N ALA A 23 -4.56 3.67 -14.59
CA ALA A 23 -5.06 3.63 -15.95
C ALA A 23 -3.91 3.57 -16.97
N VAL A 24 -3.16 2.45 -16.95
CA VAL A 24 -1.97 2.23 -17.76
C VAL A 24 -2.25 1.11 -18.77
N PRO A 25 -1.97 1.31 -20.07
CA PRO A 25 -2.15 0.26 -21.06
C PRO A 25 -1.16 -0.88 -20.81
N ALA A 26 -1.54 -2.12 -21.15
CA ALA A 26 -0.70 -3.30 -20.99
C ALA A 26 0.70 -3.10 -21.61
N GLU A 27 0.78 -2.37 -22.72
CA GLU A 27 2.04 -2.22 -23.48
C GLU A 27 2.89 -1.06 -22.98
N ARG A 28 2.49 -0.41 -21.89
CA ARG A 28 3.31 0.62 -21.26
C ARG A 28 4.66 0.03 -20.90
N GLU A 29 5.70 0.58 -21.49
CA GLU A 29 7.08 0.29 -21.13
C GLU A 29 7.40 0.78 -19.72
N LEU A 30 8.04 -0.09 -18.96
CA LEU A 30 8.47 0.10 -17.58
C LEU A 30 9.91 -0.39 -17.43
N TRP A 31 10.62 0.16 -16.47
CA TRP A 31 12.01 -0.17 -16.18
C TRP A 31 12.17 -0.65 -14.74
N LEU A 32 12.67 -1.87 -14.58
CA LEU A 32 12.99 -2.47 -13.29
C LEU A 32 14.40 -2.07 -12.92
N THR A 33 14.54 -1.13 -11.98
CA THR A 33 15.84 -0.53 -11.66
C THR A 33 16.79 -1.51 -10.99
N ARG A 34 16.28 -2.48 -10.21
CA ARG A 34 17.11 -3.48 -9.51
C ARG A 34 17.73 -4.53 -10.43
N ASP A 35 17.12 -4.77 -11.59
CA ASP A 35 17.61 -5.73 -12.57
C ASP A 35 18.17 -5.06 -13.83
N SER A 36 18.10 -3.72 -13.92
CA SER A 36 18.42 -2.96 -15.13
C SER A 36 17.74 -3.54 -16.37
N ARG A 37 16.43 -3.83 -16.26
CA ARG A 37 15.67 -4.59 -17.26
C ARG A 37 14.42 -3.84 -17.72
N PRO A 38 14.11 -3.80 -19.03
CA PRO A 38 12.82 -3.36 -19.52
C PRO A 38 11.74 -4.43 -19.32
N THR A 39 10.51 -3.98 -19.14
CA THR A 39 9.30 -4.80 -19.13
C THR A 39 8.10 -3.99 -19.59
N THR A 40 6.92 -4.60 -19.65
CA THR A 40 5.65 -3.89 -19.86
C THR A 40 4.75 -4.04 -18.64
N TYR A 41 3.71 -3.20 -18.54
CA TYR A 41 2.70 -3.38 -17.51
C TYR A 41 2.04 -4.77 -17.61
N GLY A 42 1.66 -5.21 -18.82
CA GLY A 42 1.14 -6.56 -19.09
C GLY A 42 2.13 -7.66 -18.69
N GLY A 43 3.43 -7.44 -18.87
CA GLY A 43 4.48 -8.34 -18.39
C GLY A 43 4.50 -8.46 -16.85
N LEU A 44 4.34 -7.35 -16.12
CA LEU A 44 4.21 -7.37 -14.65
C LEU A 44 2.96 -8.12 -14.21
N VAL A 45 1.82 -7.86 -14.86
CA VAL A 45 0.54 -8.50 -14.56
C VAL A 45 0.64 -10.01 -14.79
N GLY A 46 1.18 -10.44 -15.93
CA GLY A 46 1.39 -11.87 -16.23
C GLY A 46 2.37 -12.54 -15.27
N ARG A 47 3.30 -11.78 -14.66
CA ARG A 47 4.29 -12.31 -13.72
C ARG A 47 3.76 -12.41 -12.29
N ALA A 48 3.00 -11.44 -11.83
CA ALA A 48 2.74 -11.21 -10.41
C ALA A 48 1.25 -11.04 -10.05
N GLY A 49 0.38 -11.05 -11.07
CA GLY A 49 -1.02 -10.66 -10.95
C GLY A 49 -1.21 -9.13 -10.98
N GLU A 50 -2.39 -8.72 -11.42
CA GLU A 50 -2.82 -7.32 -11.48
C GLU A 50 -2.61 -6.57 -10.16
N PRO A 51 -2.97 -7.11 -8.98
CA PRO A 51 -2.90 -6.32 -7.75
C PRO A 51 -1.45 -6.00 -7.32
N THR A 52 -0.52 -6.95 -7.51
CA THR A 52 0.91 -6.72 -7.26
C THR A 52 1.49 -5.70 -8.25
N ALA A 53 1.12 -5.80 -9.54
CA ALA A 53 1.55 -4.85 -10.57
C ALA A 53 1.08 -3.42 -10.25
N ARG A 54 -0.18 -3.26 -9.82
CA ARG A 54 -0.73 -1.98 -9.35
C ARG A 54 0.04 -1.42 -8.17
N TRP A 55 0.32 -2.22 -7.14
CA TRP A 55 1.09 -1.78 -5.98
C TRP A 55 2.47 -1.25 -6.37
N VAL A 56 3.19 -2.01 -7.18
CA VAL A 56 4.53 -1.63 -7.65
C VAL A 56 4.48 -0.33 -8.47
N LEU A 57 3.44 -0.15 -9.29
CA LEU A 57 3.25 1.08 -10.05
C LEU A 57 2.96 2.29 -9.15
N LEU A 58 2.18 2.13 -8.08
CA LEU A 58 1.93 3.21 -7.11
C LEU A 58 3.21 3.72 -6.45
N ARG A 59 4.20 2.83 -6.24
CA ARG A 59 5.53 3.17 -5.68
C ARG A 59 6.40 3.98 -6.64
N SER A 60 6.08 4.01 -7.94
CA SER A 60 6.87 4.76 -8.92
C SER A 60 6.56 6.25 -8.86
N SER A 61 7.61 7.08 -8.85
CA SER A 61 7.49 8.55 -8.87
C SER A 61 7.12 9.09 -10.25
N ASP A 62 7.51 8.41 -11.31
CA ASP A 62 7.41 8.88 -12.70
C ASP A 62 6.51 8.02 -13.59
N GLY A 63 6.04 6.88 -13.07
CA GLY A 63 5.22 5.93 -13.83
C GLY A 63 5.96 5.05 -14.80
N ARG A 64 7.29 5.03 -14.72
CA ARG A 64 8.15 4.26 -15.62
C ARG A 64 9.17 3.45 -14.86
N GLN A 65 9.83 4.03 -13.87
CA GLN A 65 10.87 3.36 -13.10
C GLN A 65 10.30 2.72 -11.83
N LEU A 66 10.65 1.45 -11.61
CA LEU A 66 10.16 0.62 -10.52
C LEU A 66 11.34 0.03 -9.75
N ASP A 67 11.42 0.36 -8.46
CA ASP A 67 12.41 -0.20 -7.54
C ASP A 67 11.96 -1.57 -7.00
N VAL A 68 12.03 -2.59 -7.85
CA VAL A 68 11.74 -3.98 -7.54
C VAL A 68 12.51 -4.90 -8.48
N ALA A 69 12.87 -6.10 -8.01
CA ALA A 69 13.45 -7.13 -8.85
C ALA A 69 12.36 -8.07 -9.41
N TRP A 70 12.47 -8.43 -10.67
CA TRP A 70 11.59 -9.33 -11.42
C TRP A 70 11.42 -10.70 -10.76
N ARG A 71 12.49 -11.19 -10.12
CA ARG A 71 12.47 -12.47 -9.40
C ARG A 71 11.64 -12.42 -8.12
N ASP A 72 11.52 -11.24 -7.50
CA ASP A 72 10.85 -11.08 -6.20
C ASP A 72 9.33 -10.86 -6.36
N LEU A 73 8.89 -10.36 -7.51
CA LEU A 73 7.48 -10.05 -7.83
C LEU A 73 6.45 -11.16 -7.53
N PRO A 74 6.66 -12.44 -7.91
CA PRO A 74 5.67 -13.48 -7.61
C PRO A 74 5.82 -14.07 -6.19
N THR A 75 6.81 -13.63 -5.42
CA THR A 75 7.16 -14.29 -4.16
C THR A 75 6.27 -13.80 -3.03
N GLN A 76 5.91 -14.73 -2.13
CA GLN A 76 5.29 -14.42 -0.84
C GLN A 76 6.37 -14.17 0.22
N THR A 77 7.27 -13.22 -0.08
CA THR A 77 8.36 -12.83 0.82
C THR A 77 8.35 -11.33 1.01
N LEU A 78 9.03 -10.84 2.06
CA LEU A 78 9.15 -9.39 2.30
C LEU A 78 9.92 -8.64 1.21
N ARG A 79 10.54 -9.35 0.25
CA ARG A 79 11.13 -8.74 -0.95
C ARG A 79 10.08 -8.28 -1.96
N ASN A 80 8.87 -8.85 -1.89
CA ASN A 80 7.70 -8.35 -2.59
C ASN A 80 7.00 -7.28 -1.73
N PRO A 81 7.02 -6.00 -2.14
CA PRO A 81 6.44 -4.91 -1.36
C PRO A 81 4.93 -5.04 -1.17
N ALA A 82 4.21 -5.59 -2.16
CA ALA A 82 2.76 -5.81 -2.06
C ALA A 82 2.44 -6.86 -0.98
N PHE A 83 3.21 -7.95 -0.97
CA PHE A 83 3.06 -9.00 0.03
C PHE A 83 3.36 -8.51 1.44
N ALA A 84 4.36 -7.64 1.64
CA ALA A 84 4.66 -7.07 2.94
C ALA A 84 3.45 -6.32 3.54
N VAL A 85 2.71 -5.57 2.73
CA VAL A 85 1.51 -4.84 3.16
C VAL A 85 0.36 -5.81 3.48
N VAL A 86 0.16 -6.82 2.64
CA VAL A 86 -0.84 -7.88 2.86
C VAL A 86 -0.57 -8.63 4.18
N LEU A 87 0.68 -9.05 4.40
CA LEU A 87 1.09 -9.76 5.61
C LEU A 87 0.96 -8.88 6.86
N ALA A 88 1.34 -7.60 6.77
CA ALA A 88 1.16 -6.66 7.86
C ALA A 88 -0.32 -6.53 8.25
N HIS A 89 -1.22 -6.37 7.26
CA HIS A 89 -2.66 -6.33 7.52
C HIS A 89 -3.14 -7.60 8.23
N ALA A 90 -2.76 -8.77 7.72
CA ALA A 90 -3.15 -10.05 8.32
C ALA A 90 -2.64 -10.20 9.77
N ARG A 91 -1.42 -9.76 10.08
CA ARG A 91 -0.90 -9.77 11.47
C ARG A 91 -1.69 -8.88 12.42
N LEU A 92 -2.18 -7.73 11.95
CA LEU A 92 -3.06 -6.89 12.77
C LEU A 92 -4.42 -7.56 12.99
N VAL A 93 -4.96 -8.28 12.01
CA VAL A 93 -6.22 -9.03 12.15
C VAL A 93 -6.08 -10.18 13.15
N THR A 94 -4.93 -10.85 13.19
CA THR A 94 -4.66 -11.97 14.13
C THR A 94 -4.30 -11.50 15.55
N GLY A 95 -4.37 -10.20 15.84
CA GLY A 95 -4.25 -9.66 17.20
C GLY A 95 -2.80 -9.49 17.69
N VAL A 96 -1.82 -9.37 16.79
CA VAL A 96 -0.43 -9.06 17.17
C VAL A 96 -0.36 -7.65 17.77
N GLN A 97 0.18 -7.53 18.98
CA GLN A 97 0.41 -6.21 19.57
C GLN A 97 1.52 -5.45 18.83
N VAL A 98 1.21 -4.23 18.37
CA VAL A 98 2.18 -3.33 17.74
C VAL A 98 2.27 -2.03 18.54
N VAL A 99 3.49 -1.52 18.72
CA VAL A 99 3.79 -0.23 19.36
C VAL A 99 4.60 0.64 18.40
N GLY A 100 4.58 1.96 18.59
CA GLY A 100 5.33 2.90 17.74
C GLY A 100 4.66 3.20 16.39
N LEU A 101 3.34 3.05 16.30
CA LEU A 101 2.55 3.31 15.08
C LEU A 101 2.24 4.79 14.86
N GLU A 102 2.26 5.62 15.91
CA GLU A 102 1.90 7.05 15.89
C GLU A 102 2.53 7.80 14.70
N ARG A 103 3.87 7.81 14.62
CA ARG A 103 4.59 8.55 13.57
C ARG A 103 4.36 7.99 12.15
N PRO A 104 4.40 6.67 11.90
CA PRO A 104 3.98 6.10 10.62
C PRO A 104 2.54 6.45 10.22
N LEU A 105 1.60 6.45 11.17
CA LEU A 105 0.19 6.77 10.91
C LEU A 105 0.01 8.24 10.54
N ASP A 106 0.62 9.17 11.27
CA ASP A 106 0.55 10.60 10.95
C ASP A 106 1.11 10.91 9.55
N ARG A 107 2.16 10.18 9.15
CA ARG A 107 2.72 10.26 7.81
C ARG A 107 1.78 9.68 6.75
N ALA A 108 1.11 8.56 7.05
CA ALA A 108 0.12 7.99 6.15
C ALA A 108 -1.05 8.96 5.94
N ASP A 109 -1.59 9.52 7.02
CA ASP A 109 -2.68 10.52 7.00
C ASP A 109 -2.29 11.75 6.16
N SER A 110 -1.08 12.27 6.36
CA SER A 110 -0.53 13.36 5.54
C SER A 110 -0.36 12.96 4.07
N ALA A 111 0.07 11.74 3.80
CA ALA A 111 0.30 11.24 2.45
C ALA A 111 -1.02 11.03 1.69
N TRP A 112 -2.10 10.60 2.34
CA TRP A 112 -3.44 10.52 1.76
C TRP A 112 -3.88 11.89 1.21
N GLY A 113 -3.82 12.92 2.05
CA GLY A 113 -4.17 14.29 1.63
C GLY A 113 -3.24 14.85 0.55
N ALA A 114 -1.95 14.56 0.62
CA ALA A 114 -1.00 14.99 -0.40
C ALA A 114 -1.24 14.29 -1.75
N THR A 115 -1.55 13.00 -1.76
CA THR A 115 -1.88 12.25 -2.97
C THR A 115 -3.17 12.76 -3.60
N ALA A 116 -4.21 13.01 -2.81
CA ALA A 116 -5.46 13.61 -3.31
C ALA A 116 -5.23 14.94 -4.04
N ARG A 117 -4.37 15.81 -3.47
CA ARG A 117 -4.08 17.14 -4.07
C ARG A 117 -3.14 17.09 -5.28
N THR A 118 -2.19 16.16 -5.31
CA THR A 118 -1.06 16.22 -6.26
C THR A 118 -1.05 15.10 -7.30
N GLY A 119 -1.88 14.07 -7.13
CA GLY A 119 -1.82 12.86 -7.94
C GLY A 119 -0.57 12.00 -7.70
N ARG A 120 0.36 12.41 -6.83
CA ARG A 120 1.60 11.68 -6.57
C ARG A 120 1.31 10.51 -5.63
N THR A 121 1.38 9.29 -6.14
CA THR A 121 1.04 8.07 -5.38
C THR A 121 2.22 7.47 -4.61
N ARG A 122 3.47 7.78 -5.00
CA ARG A 122 4.67 7.21 -4.34
C ARG A 122 4.71 7.56 -2.85
N ILE A 123 4.35 8.79 -2.49
CA ILE A 123 4.36 9.24 -1.09
C ILE A 123 3.39 8.41 -0.23
N LEU A 124 2.20 8.10 -0.76
CA LEU A 124 1.22 7.24 -0.11
C LEU A 124 1.74 5.81 0.01
N ALA A 125 2.24 5.22 -1.07
CA ALA A 125 2.77 3.86 -1.06
C ALA A 125 3.92 3.70 -0.03
N THR A 126 4.87 4.64 0.00
CA THR A 126 5.98 4.62 0.96
C THR A 126 5.51 4.83 2.40
N ALA A 127 4.51 5.69 2.65
CA ALA A 127 3.96 5.87 3.99
C ALA A 127 3.23 4.61 4.50
N VAL A 128 2.46 3.95 3.63
CA VAL A 128 1.81 2.67 3.94
C VAL A 128 2.83 1.57 4.18
N GLU A 129 3.89 1.49 3.37
CA GLU A 129 5.00 0.54 3.60
C GLU A 129 5.71 0.79 4.93
N ALA A 130 5.81 2.04 5.38
CA ALA A 130 6.37 2.36 6.69
C ALA A 130 5.47 1.86 7.84
N VAL A 131 4.14 1.98 7.72
CA VAL A 131 3.19 1.37 8.67
C VAL A 131 3.38 -0.15 8.67
N ALA A 132 3.40 -0.78 7.48
CA ALA A 132 3.59 -2.22 7.34
C ALA A 132 4.92 -2.68 7.97
N ALA A 133 6.00 -1.94 7.78
CA ALA A 133 7.30 -2.26 8.36
C ALA A 133 7.28 -2.28 9.88
N VAL A 134 6.62 -1.31 10.53
CA VAL A 134 6.48 -1.29 12.00
C VAL A 134 5.67 -2.49 12.50
N VAL A 135 4.57 -2.82 11.82
CA VAL A 135 3.77 -4.02 12.14
C VAL A 135 4.58 -5.30 12.00
N LEU A 136 5.35 -5.43 10.91
CA LEU A 136 6.14 -6.62 10.65
C LEU A 136 7.33 -6.78 11.61
N ALA A 137 7.90 -5.66 12.09
CA ALA A 137 8.96 -5.66 13.09
C ALA A 137 8.46 -6.01 14.50
N ALA A 138 7.15 -5.88 14.77
CA ALA A 138 6.60 -6.23 16.07
C ALA A 138 6.74 -7.73 16.36
N PRO A 139 7.06 -8.12 17.59
CA PRO A 139 7.14 -9.52 17.97
C PRO A 139 5.74 -10.16 17.88
N ALA A 140 5.66 -11.42 17.43
CA ALA A 140 4.40 -12.15 17.29
C ALA A 140 3.89 -12.65 18.64
N VAL A 141 3.61 -11.74 19.56
CA VAL A 141 3.06 -12.04 20.89
C VAL A 141 1.54 -11.86 20.82
N PRO A 142 0.75 -12.94 21.00
CA PRO A 142 -0.69 -12.83 21.16
C PRO A 142 -0.99 -12.01 22.41
N ARG A 143 -1.85 -11.00 22.30
CA ARG A 143 -2.14 -10.11 23.44
C ARG A 143 -3.34 -10.59 24.25
N ALA A 144 -3.28 -10.34 25.57
CA ALA A 144 -4.44 -10.31 26.44
C ALA A 144 -4.91 -8.85 26.62
N GLY A 145 -6.14 -8.52 26.22
CA GLY A 145 -6.77 -7.22 26.45
C GLY A 145 -7.14 -6.41 25.19
N LEU A 146 -7.67 -5.20 25.39
CA LEU A 146 -8.08 -4.29 24.33
C LEU A 146 -6.88 -3.79 23.50
N LEU A 147 -7.10 -3.65 22.20
CA LEU A 147 -6.09 -3.12 21.27
C LEU A 147 -6.01 -1.58 21.39
N PRO A 148 -4.81 -0.98 21.31
CA PRO A 148 -4.67 0.47 21.22
C PRO A 148 -5.40 1.02 19.99
N GLU A 149 -5.90 2.25 20.06
CA GLU A 149 -6.58 2.94 18.95
C GLU A 149 -5.73 2.94 17.66
N ASP A 150 -4.43 3.11 17.80
CA ASP A 150 -3.48 3.09 16.67
C ASP A 150 -3.40 1.75 15.96
N HIS A 151 -3.70 0.63 16.63
CA HIS A 151 -3.76 -0.68 16.00
C HIS A 151 -4.90 -0.73 14.99
N GLU A 152 -6.08 -0.26 15.40
CA GLU A 152 -7.25 -0.22 14.54
C GLU A 152 -7.08 0.78 13.40
N ARG A 153 -6.50 1.95 13.68
CA ARG A 153 -6.09 2.92 12.64
C ARG A 153 -5.14 2.29 11.62
N ALA A 154 -4.11 1.58 12.08
CA ALA A 154 -3.17 0.90 11.18
C ALA A 154 -3.87 -0.16 10.33
N ARG A 155 -4.78 -0.94 10.91
CA ARG A 155 -5.59 -1.93 10.17
C ARG A 155 -6.40 -1.26 9.06
N ILE A 156 -7.07 -0.15 9.36
CA ILE A 156 -7.87 0.63 8.40
C ILE A 156 -6.98 1.22 7.29
N VAL A 157 -5.82 1.78 7.64
CA VAL A 157 -4.87 2.36 6.66
C VAL A 157 -4.38 1.28 5.69
N LEU A 158 -3.90 0.13 6.21
CA LEU A 158 -3.43 -0.98 5.38
C LEU A 158 -4.57 -1.54 4.51
N ALA A 159 -5.74 -1.79 5.08
CA ALA A 159 -6.91 -2.29 4.34
C ALA A 159 -7.34 -1.34 3.22
N SER A 160 -7.32 -0.03 3.47
CA SER A 160 -7.71 0.98 2.48
C SER A 160 -6.69 1.08 1.34
N ALA A 161 -5.40 0.99 1.65
CA ALA A 161 -4.36 0.95 0.64
C ALA A 161 -4.40 -0.33 -0.21
N LEU A 162 -4.68 -1.48 0.39
CA LEU A 162 -4.89 -2.74 -0.35
C LEU A 162 -6.08 -2.63 -1.31
N ARG A 163 -7.21 -2.09 -0.85
CA ARG A 163 -8.40 -1.85 -1.69
C ARG A 163 -8.09 -0.95 -2.89
N LEU A 164 -7.34 0.13 -2.69
CA LEU A 164 -6.90 1.01 -3.78
C LEU A 164 -6.10 0.29 -4.87
N ALA A 165 -5.27 -0.67 -4.47
CA ALA A 165 -4.50 -1.48 -5.41
C ALA A 165 -5.30 -2.67 -5.99
N GLY A 166 -6.59 -2.80 -5.65
CA GLY A 166 -7.41 -3.95 -6.04
C GLY A 166 -6.98 -5.26 -5.36
N MET A 167 -6.25 -5.18 -4.24
CA MET A 167 -5.89 -6.35 -3.44
C MET A 167 -6.98 -6.65 -2.41
N PRO A 168 -7.33 -7.93 -2.18
CA PRO A 168 -8.08 -8.30 -1.01
C PRO A 168 -7.28 -7.92 0.25
N ALA A 169 -7.98 -7.62 1.33
CA ALA A 169 -7.39 -7.43 2.66
C ALA A 169 -7.66 -8.71 3.47
N PRO A 170 -6.93 -9.80 3.21
CA PRO A 170 -7.26 -11.09 3.78
C PRO A 170 -7.04 -11.10 5.29
N THR A 171 -7.83 -11.93 5.97
CA THR A 171 -7.71 -12.18 7.41
C THR A 171 -6.62 -13.19 7.74
N HIS A 172 -6.17 -13.96 6.74
CA HIS A 172 -5.12 -14.99 6.82
C HIS A 172 -4.29 -14.98 5.53
N VAL A 173 -2.98 -15.22 5.63
CA VAL A 173 -2.03 -15.19 4.52
C VAL A 173 -1.21 -16.48 4.53
#